data_AF-A0A1J3E9F2-F1
#
_entry.id   AF-A0A1J3E9F2-F1
#
_cell.length_a   1.000
_cell.length_b   1.000
_cell.length_c   1.000
_cell.angle_alpha   90.00
_cell.angle_beta   90.00
_cell.angle_gamma   90.00
#
_symmetry.space_group_name_H-M   'P 1'
#
loop_
_entity.id
_entity.type
_entity.pdbx_description
1 polymer ?
#
loop_
_entity_poly.entity_id
_entity_poly.type
_entity_poly.pdbx_seq_one_letter_code
_entity_poly.pdbx_strand_id
1 'polypeptide(L)'
;KSIWVLQDSCTNSYESAVVYAPVDINPTQLVIAGHDPNNIQILPSGFSIIPDGVESRPLVITSTQEDRNTQGGSLLTLALQTLVNPSPAAKLNMESVESVTNLVSLTLHNIKTSLQIEDC
;
A
#
# COMPACT_ATOMS: atom_id res chain seq x y z
N LYS A 1 0.65 -3.69 -24.66
CA LYS A 1 -0.42 -4.00 -23.68
C LYS A 1 -0.76 -2.70 -22.98
N SER A 2 -2.02 -2.28 -23.00
CA SER A 2 -2.45 -1.03 -22.36
C SER A 2 -3.08 -1.39 -21.03
N ILE A 3 -2.62 -0.76 -19.94
CA ILE A 3 -3.03 -1.07 -18.56
C ILE A 3 -3.70 0.17 -17.96
N TRP A 4 -4.82 -0.02 -17.28
CA TRP A 4 -5.37 0.96 -16.35
C TRP A 4 -4.98 0.60 -14.93
N VAL A 5 -4.91 1.62 -14.08
CA VAL A 5 -4.82 1.44 -12.63
C VAL A 5 -6.16 1.88 -12.06
N LEU A 6 -6.93 0.94 -11.54
CA LEU A 6 -8.09 1.26 -10.70
C LEU A 6 -7.53 1.63 -9.33
N GLN A 7 -7.87 2.81 -8.82
CA GLN A 7 -7.37 3.29 -7.55
C GLN A 7 -8.49 3.95 -6.78
N ASP A 8 -8.56 3.62 -5.49
CA ASP A 8 -9.34 4.34 -4.50
C ASP A 8 -8.44 4.70 -3.31
N SER A 9 -8.76 5.79 -2.64
CA SER A 9 -7.99 6.29 -1.51
C SER A 9 -8.92 6.98 -0.52
N CYS A 10 -8.67 6.78 0.76
CA CYS A 10 -9.42 7.43 1.82
C CYS A 10 -8.47 7.94 2.91
N THR A 11 -8.84 9.04 3.55
CA THR A 11 -8.11 9.61 4.67
C THR A 11 -9.11 10.11 5.71
N ASN A 12 -8.90 9.73 6.97
CA ASN A 12 -9.63 10.21 8.13
C ASN A 12 -8.65 10.44 9.31
N SER A 13 -9.16 10.75 10.51
CA SER A 13 -8.33 11.04 11.69
C SER A 13 -7.53 9.85 12.23
N TYR A 14 -7.84 8.63 11.81
CA TYR A 14 -7.26 7.38 12.31
C TYR A 14 -6.53 6.58 11.23
N GLU A 15 -6.71 6.92 9.95
CA GLU A 15 -6.18 6.12 8.85
C GLU A 15 -6.07 6.94 7.57
N SER A 16 -5.00 6.70 6.81
CA SER A 16 -4.91 7.06 5.39
C SER A 16 -4.54 5.82 4.58
N ALA A 17 -5.41 5.42 3.66
CA ALA A 17 -5.24 4.22 2.86
C ALA A 17 -5.31 4.51 1.35
N VAL A 18 -4.53 3.74 0.59
CA VAL A 18 -4.59 3.69 -0.88
C VAL A 18 -4.71 2.24 -1.29
N VAL A 19 -5.73 1.90 -2.07
CA VAL A 19 -5.93 0.58 -2.67
C VAL A 19 -5.96 0.75 -4.18
N TYR A 20 -5.20 -0.06 -4.88
CA TYR A 20 -5.09 -0.01 -6.33
C TYR A 20 -4.99 -1.40 -6.95
N ALA A 21 -5.38 -1.53 -8.21
CA ALA A 21 -5.21 -2.76 -8.98
C ALA A 21 -4.89 -2.44 -10.45
N PRO A 22 -3.82 -3.01 -11.02
CA PRO A 22 -3.59 -2.94 -12.46
C PRO A 22 -4.59 -3.85 -13.19
N VAL A 23 -5.24 -3.33 -14.24
CA VAL A 23 -6.20 -4.07 -15.06
C VAL A 23 -5.90 -3.87 -16.55
N ASP A 24 -6.12 -4.90 -17.37
CA ASP A 24 -5.99 -4.79 -18.82
C ASP A 24 -7.20 -4.04 -19.40
N ILE A 25 -6.95 -3.00 -20.18
CA ILE A 25 -8.01 -2.13 -20.72
C ILE A 25 -9.02 -2.91 -21.55
N ASN A 26 -8.56 -3.86 -22.38
CA ASN A 26 -9.42 -4.53 -23.35
C ASN A 26 -10.53 -5.35 -22.68
N PRO A 27 -10.25 -6.31 -21.76
CA PRO A 27 -11.30 -7.02 -21.06
C PRO A 27 -12.11 -6.08 -20.14
N THR A 28 -11.49 -5.07 -19.54
CA THR A 28 -12.19 -4.12 -18.66
C THR A 28 -13.27 -3.34 -19.40
N GLN A 29 -12.98 -2.85 -20.61
CA GLN A 29 -13.96 -2.11 -21.41
C GLN A 29 -15.17 -2.97 -21.81
N LEU A 30 -14.95 -4.26 -22.10
CA LEU A 30 -16.05 -5.19 -22.38
C LEU A 30 -16.94 -5.37 -21.16
N VAL A 31 -16.36 -5.52 -19.97
CA VAL A 31 -17.11 -5.62 -18.71
C VAL A 31 -17.92 -4.34 -18.44
N ILE A 32 -17.33 -3.16 -18.67
CA ILE A 32 -18.04 -1.87 -18.55
C ILE A 32 -19.22 -1.79 -19.52
N ALA A 33 -19.10 -2.39 -20.71
CA ALA A 33 -20.18 -2.48 -21.69
C ALA A 33 -21.26 -3.54 -21.33
N GLY A 34 -21.15 -4.20 -20.17
CA GLY A 34 -22.13 -5.18 -19.68
C GLY A 34 -21.85 -6.63 -20.10
N HIS A 35 -20.65 -6.94 -20.61
CA HIS A 35 -20.24 -8.32 -20.87
C HIS A 35 -19.83 -9.05 -19.58
N ASP A 36 -19.60 -10.36 -19.69
CA ASP A 36 -19.24 -11.24 -18.58
C ASP A 36 -17.93 -10.81 -17.87
N PRO A 37 -17.94 -10.55 -16.55
CA PRO A 37 -16.75 -10.21 -15.77
C PRO A 37 -15.81 -11.39 -15.46
N ASN A 38 -16.17 -12.64 -15.75
CA ASN A 38 -15.33 -13.79 -15.38
C ASN A 38 -13.92 -13.79 -16.01
N ASN A 39 -13.72 -13.02 -17.09
CA ASN A 39 -12.45 -12.95 -17.81
C ASN A 39 -11.51 -11.85 -17.33
N ILE A 40 -11.92 -11.00 -16.37
CA ILE A 40 -11.04 -9.98 -15.80
C ILE A 40 -10.36 -10.48 -14.52
N GLN A 41 -9.03 -10.40 -14.50
CA GLN A 41 -8.26 -10.64 -13.29
C GLN A 41 -7.91 -9.29 -12.64
N ILE A 42 -8.37 -9.10 -11.41
CA ILE A 42 -8.06 -7.91 -10.59
C ILE A 42 -7.25 -8.39 -9.40
N LEU A 43 -6.03 -7.85 -9.24
CA LEU A 43 -5.13 -8.16 -8.14
C LEU A 43 -4.92 -6.90 -7.30
N PRO A 44 -5.80 -6.63 -6.32
CA PRO A 44 -5.71 -5.45 -5.48
C PRO A 44 -4.46 -5.49 -4.61
N SER A 45 -3.78 -4.36 -4.52
CA SER A 45 -2.67 -4.08 -3.63
C SER A 45 -2.86 -2.69 -3.03
N GLY A 46 -2.12 -2.37 -1.98
CA GLY A 46 -2.31 -1.09 -1.32
C GLY A 46 -1.53 -0.97 -0.04
N PHE A 47 -1.69 0.17 0.61
CA PHE A 47 -1.11 0.41 1.92
C PHE A 47 -2.03 1.29 2.77
N SER A 48 -1.84 1.21 4.07
CA SER A 48 -2.51 2.04 5.07
C SER A 48 -1.47 2.61 6.04
N ILE A 49 -1.61 3.89 6.35
CA ILE A 49 -0.80 4.62 7.32
C ILE A 49 -1.73 5.02 8.46
N ILE A 50 -1.43 4.52 9.64
CA ILE A 50 -2.20 4.74 10.86
C ILE A 50 -1.30 5.50 11.85
N PRO A 51 -1.76 6.61 12.45
CA PRO A 51 -0.98 7.30 13.48
C PRO A 51 -0.78 6.37 14.69
N ASP A 52 0.34 6.49 15.39
CA ASP A 52 0.64 5.70 16.59
C ASP A 52 -0.27 6.01 17.80
N GLY A 53 -1.25 6.91 17.63
CA GLY A 53 -2.22 7.30 18.64
C GLY A 53 -1.65 8.25 19.70
N VAL A 54 -0.39 8.68 19.57
CA VAL A 54 0.21 9.66 20.46
C VAL A 54 -0.29 11.04 20.04
N GLU A 55 -1.37 11.50 20.66
CA GLU A 55 -1.78 12.89 20.51
C GLU A 55 -0.63 13.79 20.98
N SER A 56 -0.13 14.65 20.09
CA SER A 56 0.77 15.75 20.43
C SER A 56 -0.01 16.78 21.26
N ARG A 57 -0.43 16.42 22.47
CA ARG A 57 -1.06 17.37 23.39
C ARG A 57 0.03 18.36 23.82
N PRO A 58 -0.21 19.67 23.73
CA PRO A 58 0.65 20.61 24.44
C PRO A 58 0.48 20.30 25.94
N LEU A 59 1.54 19.88 26.60
CA LEU A 59 1.55 19.61 28.02
C LEU A 59 1.32 20.94 28.75
N VAL A 60 0.08 21.26 29.12
CA VAL A 60 -0.26 22.56 29.72
C VAL A 60 0.26 22.71 31.15
N ILE A 61 0.69 21.65 31.85
CA ILE A 61 1.22 21.78 33.22
C ILE A 61 2.26 20.71 33.50
N THR A 62 3.55 21.04 33.43
CA THR A 62 4.57 20.70 34.45
C THR A 62 5.87 21.45 34.17
N SER A 63 6.35 22.16 35.18
CA SER A 63 7.61 22.88 35.24
C SER A 63 8.81 21.92 35.34
N THR A 64 9.20 21.28 34.24
CA THR A 64 10.56 20.75 34.06
C THR A 64 10.87 20.76 32.58
N GLN A 65 11.82 21.59 32.22
CA GLN A 65 12.38 21.75 30.88
C GLN A 65 13.26 20.52 30.59
N GLU A 66 12.64 19.39 30.28
CA GLU A 66 13.32 18.27 29.63
C GLU A 66 12.61 18.01 28.30
N ASP A 67 13.37 18.12 27.22
CA ASP A 67 13.02 17.91 25.82
C ASP A 67 12.29 16.58 25.57
N ARG A 68 10.99 16.54 25.85
CA ARG A 68 10.13 15.47 25.36
C ARG A 68 9.58 15.90 24.01
N ASN A 69 10.49 15.95 23.04
CA ASN A 69 10.18 15.69 21.63
C ASN A 69 9.58 14.28 21.54
N THR A 70 8.34 14.08 22.00
CA THR A 70 7.57 12.90 21.61
C THR A 70 7.17 13.13 20.17
N GLN A 71 8.12 12.89 19.27
CA GLN A 71 7.88 12.77 17.84
C GLN A 71 6.95 11.56 17.69
N GLY A 72 5.65 11.83 17.52
CA GLY A 72 4.69 10.78 17.19
C GLY A 72 5.11 10.10 15.88
N GLY A 73 4.87 8.80 15.81
CA GLY A 73 5.14 7.95 14.66
C GLY A 73 3.86 7.50 13.95
N SER A 74 4.04 6.59 13.01
CA SER A 74 2.94 5.96 12.28
C SER A 74 3.24 4.50 12.01
N LEU A 75 2.21 3.66 12.02
CA LEU A 75 2.27 2.29 11.55
C LEU A 75 1.91 2.24 10.06
N LEU A 76 2.84 1.75 9.23
CA LEU A 76 2.62 1.47 7.82
C LEU A 76 2.27 -0.02 7.64
N THR A 77 1.09 -0.29 7.10
CA THR A 77 0.66 -1.63 6.68
C THR A 77 0.66 -1.71 5.16
N LEU A 78 1.37 -2.68 4.58
CA LEU A 78 1.41 -2.93 3.14
C LEU A 78 0.67 -4.24 2.83
N ALA A 79 -0.23 -4.21 1.85
CA ALA A 79 -0.90 -5.38 1.30
C ALA A 79 -0.54 -5.52 -0.19
N LEU A 80 0.00 -6.68 -0.57
CA LEU A 80 0.39 -6.97 -1.95
C LEU A 80 -0.26 -8.27 -2.40
N GLN A 81 -0.93 -8.22 -3.54
CA GLN A 81 -1.42 -9.40 -4.24
C GLN A 81 -0.78 -9.44 -5.63
N THR A 82 -0.05 -10.52 -5.91
CA THR A 82 0.57 -10.75 -7.22
C THR A 82 0.36 -12.19 -7.66
N LEU A 83 0.14 -12.37 -8.97
CA LEU A 83 0.06 -13.70 -9.58
C LEU A 83 1.40 -14.01 -10.26
N VAL A 84 2.22 -14.81 -9.59
CA VAL A 84 3.51 -15.25 -10.13
C VAL A 84 3.31 -16.32 -11.22
N ASN A 85 2.40 -17.26 -11.00
CA ASN A 85 2.09 -18.31 -11.95
C ASN A 85 0.60 -18.66 -11.89
N PRO A 86 -0.14 -18.59 -13.01
CA PRO A 86 -1.56 -18.92 -13.04
C PRO A 86 -1.86 -20.42 -12.94
N SER A 87 -0.85 -21.29 -13.07
CA SER A 87 -1.05 -22.74 -13.02
C SER A 87 -1.32 -23.22 -11.59
N PRO A 88 -2.42 -23.96 -11.34
CA PRO A 88 -2.72 -24.54 -10.02
C PRO A 88 -1.66 -25.53 -9.52
N ALA A 89 -0.87 -26.12 -10.43
CA ALA A 89 0.22 -27.05 -10.11
C ALA A 89 1.57 -26.34 -9.91
N ALA A 90 1.62 -25.02 -10.08
CA ALA A 90 2.84 -24.25 -9.90
C ALA A 90 3.32 -24.33 -8.45
N LYS A 91 4.62 -24.57 -8.29
CA LYS A 91 5.29 -24.46 -6.99
C LYS A 91 5.94 -23.10 -6.88
N LEU A 92 5.89 -22.51 -5.69
CA LEU A 92 6.70 -21.34 -5.36
C LEU A 92 8.18 -21.71 -5.50
N ASN A 93 8.95 -20.83 -6.15
CA ASN A 93 10.39 -20.97 -6.31
C ASN A 93 11.12 -19.78 -5.65
N MET A 94 12.43 -19.90 -5.46
CA MET A 94 13.21 -18.84 -4.81
C MET A 94 13.15 -17.51 -5.58
N GLU A 95 13.13 -17.57 -6.92
CA GLU A 95 13.02 -16.42 -7.80
C GLU A 95 11.72 -15.60 -7.56
N SER A 96 10.60 -16.30 -7.32
CA SER A 96 9.33 -15.66 -6.99
C SER A 96 9.36 -14.96 -5.64
N VAL A 97 10.04 -15.54 -4.65
CA VAL A 97 10.22 -14.95 -3.32
C VAL A 97 11.09 -13.70 -3.41
N GLU A 98 12.19 -13.76 -4.15
CA GLU A 98 13.07 -12.62 -4.41
C GLU A 98 12.32 -11.48 -5.11
N SER A 99 11.53 -11.81 -6.14
CA SER A 99 10.73 -10.83 -6.88
C SER A 99 9.71 -10.12 -5.99
N VAL A 100 8.98 -10.87 -5.15
CA VAL A 100 8.02 -10.29 -4.18
C VAL A 100 8.75 -9.43 -3.14
N THR A 101 9.90 -9.87 -2.64
CA THR A 101 10.71 -9.12 -1.67
C THR A 101 11.19 -7.79 -2.27
N ASN A 102 11.66 -7.80 -3.52
CA ASN A 102 12.06 -6.58 -4.22
C ASN A 102 10.89 -5.63 -4.43
N LEU A 103 9.70 -6.15 -4.76
CA LEU A 103 8.48 -5.34 -4.91
C LEU A 103 8.06 -4.68 -3.59
N VAL A 104 8.11 -5.42 -2.47
CA VAL A 104 7.86 -4.89 -1.12
C VAL A 104 8.85 -3.77 -0.82
N SER A 105 10.15 -4.04 -0.96
CA SER A 105 11.22 -3.07 -0.67
C SER A 105 11.10 -1.80 -1.50
N LEU A 106 10.85 -1.93 -2.81
CA LEU A 106 10.66 -0.79 -3.70
C LEU A 106 9.43 0.03 -3.33
N THR A 107 8.33 -0.63 -2.97
CA THR A 107 7.09 0.05 -2.57
C THR A 107 7.31 0.82 -1.26
N LEU A 108 7.95 0.20 -0.27
CA LEU A 108 8.31 0.85 0.99
C LEU A 108 9.23 2.05 0.76
N HIS A 109 10.24 1.90 -0.09
CA HIS A 109 11.15 2.98 -0.45
C HIS A 109 10.38 4.15 -1.08
N ASN A 110 9.54 3.90 -2.07
CA ASN A 110 8.74 4.94 -2.72
C ASN A 110 7.79 5.68 -1.75
N ILE A 111 7.18 4.96 -0.81
CA ILE A 111 6.34 5.56 0.23
C ILE A 111 7.19 6.46 1.13
N LYS A 112 8.33 5.96 1.64
CA LYS A 112 9.24 6.75 2.48
C LYS A 112 9.75 8.01 1.76
N THR A 113 10.18 7.89 0.51
CA THR A 113 10.64 9.01 -0.31
C THR A 113 9.53 10.04 -0.52
N SER A 114 8.30 9.58 -0.79
CA SER A 114 7.14 10.48 -0.96
C SER A 114 6.80 11.25 0.31
N LEU A 115 7.08 10.65 1.48
CA LEU A 115 6.90 11.25 2.80
C LEU A 115 8.15 12.01 3.30
N GLN A 116 9.23 12.09 2.50
CA GLN A 116 10.49 12.74 2.87
C GLN A 116 11.11 12.19 4.17
N ILE A 117 10.94 10.89 4.41
CA ILE A 117 11.53 10.19 5.54
C ILE A 117 12.99 9.89 5.18
N GLU A 118 13.95 10.41 5.96
CA GLU A 118 15.37 10.07 5.84
C GLU A 118 15.60 8.62 6.29
N ASP A 119 16.46 7.88 5.58
CA ASP A 119 16.92 6.57 6.06
C ASP A 119 17.86 6.80 7.26
N CYS A 120 17.40 6.45 8.47
CA CYS A 120 18.22 6.46 9.69
C CYS A 120 19.34 5.41 9.65
#